data_AF-A0A952MTZ1-F1
#
_entry.id   AF-A0A952MTZ1-F1
#
_cell.length_a   1.000
_cell.length_b   1.000
_cell.length_c   1.000
_cell.angle_alpha   90.00
_cell.angle_beta   90.00
_cell.angle_gamma   90.00
#
_symmetry.space_group_name_H-M   'P 1'
#
loop_
_entity.id
_entity.type
_entity.pdbx_description
1 polymer ?
#
loop_
_entity_poly.entity_id
_entity_poly.type
_entity_poly.pdbx_seq_one_letter_code
_entity_poly.pdbx_strand_id
1 'polypeptide(L)'
;MKVIQRFILFIICFYSFGAFKAFREDEVELTCVKKQMSTQTCHYNFTINGIRYHFIDNGCKTKREDVIKKAKVGKLALAKDWKIECEAKKDGK
;
A
#
# COMPACT_ATOMS: atom_id res chain seq x y z
N MET A 1 -25.93 -13.67 42.82
CA MET A 1 -26.08 -12.58 41.83
C MET A 1 -24.77 -12.00 41.28
N LYS A 2 -23.63 -12.05 41.98
CA LYS A 2 -22.34 -11.50 41.48
C LYS A 2 -21.70 -12.27 40.31
N VAL A 3 -22.06 -13.55 40.11
CA VAL A 3 -21.51 -14.42 39.04
C VAL A 3 -22.08 -14.06 37.67
N ILE A 4 -23.37 -13.75 37.60
CA ILE A 4 -24.08 -13.39 36.36
C ILE A 4 -23.55 -12.05 35.82
N GLN A 5 -23.29 -11.08 36.70
CA GLN A 5 -22.71 -9.79 36.34
C GLN A 5 -21.29 -9.92 35.74
N ARG A 6 -20.49 -10.88 36.21
CA ARG A 6 -19.15 -11.14 35.66
C ARG A 6 -19.20 -11.79 34.28
N PHE A 7 -20.20 -12.65 34.02
CA PHE A 7 -20.41 -13.23 32.70
C PHE A 7 -20.84 -12.20 31.65
N ILE A 8 -21.72 -11.26 32.03
CA ILE A 8 -22.17 -10.18 31.14
C ILE A 8 -20.99 -9.28 30.73
N LEU A 9 -20.11 -8.94 31.69
CA LEU A 9 -18.89 -8.16 31.42
C LEU A 9 -17.92 -8.88 30.47
N PHE A 10 -17.75 -10.19 30.64
CA PHE A 10 -16.90 -11.00 29.75
C PHE A 10 -17.45 -11.04 28.33
N ILE A 11 -18.77 -11.19 28.16
CA ILE A 11 -19.40 -11.22 26.84
C ILE A 11 -19.23 -9.88 26.12
N ILE A 12 -19.41 -8.74 26.81
CA ILE A 12 -19.19 -7.41 26.23
C ILE A 12 -17.74 -7.23 25.77
N CYS A 13 -16.75 -7.65 26.57
CA CYS A 13 -15.34 -7.58 26.18
C CYS A 13 -15.00 -8.43 24.95
N PHE A 14 -15.60 -9.62 24.81
CA PHE A 14 -15.40 -10.49 23.64
C PHE A 14 -16.04 -9.92 22.37
N TYR A 15 -17.22 -9.28 22.47
CA TYR A 15 -17.85 -8.62 21.31
C TYR A 15 -17.06 -7.41 20.81
N SER A 16 -16.35 -6.68 21.69
CA SER A 16 -15.46 -5.59 21.26
C SER A 16 -14.17 -6.05 20.56
N PHE A 17 -13.78 -7.33 20.68
CA PHE A 17 -12.56 -7.84 20.05
C PHE A 17 -12.80 -8.37 18.62
N GLY A 18 -14.03 -8.74 18.28
CA GLY A 18 -14.40 -9.23 16.93
C GLY A 18 -14.50 -8.17 15.84
N ALA A 19 -14.46 -6.87 16.20
CA ALA A 19 -14.56 -5.75 15.27
C ALA A 19 -13.20 -5.24 14.77
N PHE A 20 -12.13 -6.04 14.89
CA PHE A 20 -10.83 -5.72 14.28
C PHE A 20 -10.92 -5.89 12.77
N LYS A 21 -11.42 -4.83 12.14
CA LYS A 21 -11.22 -4.38 10.75
C LYS A 21 -10.96 -5.51 9.75
N ALA A 22 -11.99 -5.80 8.96
CA ALA A 22 -11.82 -6.26 7.59
C ALA A 22 -10.67 -5.45 6.97
N PHE A 23 -9.53 -6.12 6.77
CA PHE A 23 -8.38 -5.60 6.06
C PHE A 23 -8.93 -5.24 4.68
N ARG A 24 -9.18 -3.95 4.42
CA ARG A 24 -9.30 -3.48 3.05
C ARG A 24 -8.01 -3.90 2.39
N GLU A 25 -8.06 -4.85 1.45
CA GLU A 25 -6.95 -5.03 0.52
C GLU A 25 -6.75 -3.67 -0.12
N ASP A 26 -5.71 -2.94 0.31
CA ASP A 26 -5.37 -1.66 -0.28
C ASP A 26 -5.16 -1.91 -1.78
N GLU A 27 -5.96 -1.27 -2.61
CA GLU A 27 -5.85 -1.41 -4.06
C GLU A 27 -4.57 -0.69 -4.49
N VAL A 28 -3.48 -1.46 -4.58
CA VAL A 28 -2.18 -0.96 -5.02
C VAL A 28 -2.09 -1.06 -6.54
N GLU A 29 -2.24 0.08 -7.19
CA GLU A 29 -2.08 0.23 -8.63
C GLU A 29 -0.69 0.81 -8.96
N LEU A 30 0.07 0.14 -9.82
CA LEU A 30 1.32 0.70 -10.36
C LEU A 30 0.98 1.56 -11.59
N THR A 31 1.05 2.87 -11.45
CA THR A 31 0.70 3.82 -12.51
C THR A 31 1.76 3.86 -13.63
N CYS A 32 3.04 3.92 -13.26
CA CYS A 32 4.12 3.98 -14.24
C CYS A 32 5.48 3.63 -13.63
N VAL A 33 6.46 3.41 -14.50
CA VAL A 33 7.87 3.30 -14.15
C VAL A 33 8.66 4.22 -15.06
N LYS A 34 9.46 5.12 -14.50
CA LYS A 34 10.34 6.01 -15.26
C LYS A 34 11.79 5.77 -14.88
N LYS A 35 12.61 5.41 -15.86
CA LYS A 35 14.05 5.25 -15.69
C LYS A 35 14.75 6.56 -16.00
N GLN A 36 15.54 7.05 -15.06
CA GLN A 36 16.37 8.23 -15.23
C GLN A 36 17.81 7.78 -15.47
N MET A 37 18.26 7.85 -16.72
CA MET A 37 19.56 7.32 -17.15
C MET A 37 20.75 8.08 -16.55
N SER A 38 20.62 9.40 -16.33
CA SER A 38 21.69 10.25 -15.80
C SER A 38 22.12 9.86 -14.37
N THR A 39 21.17 9.42 -13.56
CA THR A 39 21.37 9.03 -12.15
C THR A 39 21.28 7.51 -11.95
N GLN A 40 20.99 6.75 -13.02
CA GLN A 40 20.68 5.31 -12.98
C GLN A 40 19.57 4.96 -11.97
N THR A 41 18.57 5.83 -11.79
CA THR A 41 17.47 5.61 -10.84
C THR A 41 16.19 5.20 -11.55
N CYS A 42 15.44 4.26 -10.97
CA CYS A 42 14.12 3.87 -11.44
C CYS A 42 13.05 4.40 -10.48
N HIS A 43 12.15 5.24 -10.99
CA HIS A 43 11.04 5.82 -10.25
C HIS A 43 9.78 5.00 -10.53
N TYR A 44 9.22 4.39 -9.49
CA TYR A 44 7.98 3.63 -9.54
C TYR A 44 6.89 4.46 -8.88
N ASN A 45 5.88 4.85 -9.64
CA ASN A 45 4.75 5.61 -9.11
C ASN A 45 3.55 4.69 -8.92
N PHE A 46 2.94 4.81 -7.75
CA PHE A 46 1.77 4.05 -7.34
C PHE A 46 0.61 4.99 -7.04
N THR A 47 -0.59 4.48 -7.24
CA THR A 47 -1.83 5.01 -6.68
C THR A 47 -2.34 3.96 -5.71
N ILE A 48 -2.49 4.33 -4.43
CA ILE A 48 -2.99 3.44 -3.39
C ILE A 48 -4.18 4.13 -2.75
N ASN A 49 -5.38 3.56 -2.90
CA ASN A 49 -6.64 4.14 -2.46
C ASN A 49 -6.83 5.60 -2.93
N GLY A 50 -6.46 5.88 -4.19
CA GLY A 50 -6.52 7.22 -4.79
C GLY A 50 -5.41 8.19 -4.35
N ILE A 51 -4.49 7.78 -3.47
CA ILE A 51 -3.37 8.61 -3.02
C ILE A 51 -2.11 8.26 -3.81
N ARG A 52 -1.39 9.30 -4.25
CA ARG A 52 -0.16 9.16 -5.03
C ARG A 52 1.04 8.88 -4.14
N TYR A 53 1.76 7.81 -4.47
CA TYR A 53 2.99 7.40 -3.82
C TYR A 53 4.09 7.13 -4.85
N HIS A 54 5.35 7.21 -4.43
CA HIS A 54 6.47 6.79 -5.26
C HIS A 54 7.52 6.00 -4.47
N PHE A 55 8.28 5.21 -5.22
CA PHE A 55 9.47 4.51 -4.77
C PHE A 55 10.61 4.76 -5.75
N ILE A 56 11.82 4.97 -5.22
CA ILE A 56 13.03 5.19 -6.02
C ILE A 56 13.97 4.01 -5.79
N ASP A 57 14.27 3.27 -6.85
CA ASP A 57 15.31 2.26 -6.87
C ASP A 57 16.60 2.85 -7.44
N ASN A 58 17.60 3.02 -6.58
CA ASN A 58 18.92 3.48 -6.96
C ASN A 58 19.70 2.34 -7.63
N GLY A 59 19.95 2.48 -8.93
CA GLY A 59 20.62 1.47 -9.75
C GLY A 59 19.66 0.51 -10.46
N CYS A 60 18.34 0.69 -10.34
CA CYS A 60 17.34 -0.16 -11.01
C CYS A 60 17.58 -1.67 -10.81
N LYS A 61 17.99 -2.07 -9.60
CA LYS A 61 18.43 -3.45 -9.31
C LYS A 61 17.27 -4.39 -9.06
N THR A 62 16.12 -3.85 -8.70
CA THR A 62 14.94 -4.61 -8.29
C THR A 62 14.05 -4.84 -9.51
N LYS A 63 13.62 -6.09 -9.70
CA LYS A 63 12.64 -6.43 -10.74
C LYS A 63 11.31 -5.73 -10.44
N ARG A 64 10.61 -5.31 -11.50
CA ARG A 64 9.35 -4.58 -11.40
C ARG A 64 8.31 -5.37 -10.60
N GLU A 65 8.23 -6.67 -10.83
CA GLU A 65 7.28 -7.57 -10.20
C GLU A 65 7.50 -7.65 -8.68
N ASP A 66 8.77 -7.67 -8.26
CA ASP A 66 9.15 -7.68 -6.85
C ASP A 66 8.80 -6.35 -6.16
N VAL A 67 8.97 -5.23 -6.87
CA VAL A 67 8.59 -3.89 -6.38
C VAL A 67 7.07 -3.81 -6.17
N ILE A 68 6.27 -4.28 -7.13
CA ILE A 68 4.79 -4.34 -7.01
C ILE A 68 4.39 -5.25 -5.85
N LYS A 69 5.00 -6.45 -5.74
CA LYS A 69 4.72 -7.39 -4.65
C LYS A 69 5.01 -6.77 -3.30
N LYS A 70 6.17 -6.12 -3.14
CA LYS A 70 6.57 -5.43 -1.90
C LYS A 70 5.63 -4.28 -1.55
N ALA A 71 5.14 -3.54 -2.55
CA ALA A 71 4.15 -2.49 -2.33
C ALA A 71 2.82 -3.06 -1.82
N LYS A 72 2.31 -4.15 -2.43
CA LYS A 72 1.08 -4.84 -1.99
C LYS A 72 1.14 -5.38 -0.56
N VAL A 73 2.30 -5.88 -0.14
CA VAL A 73 2.47 -6.42 1.23
C VAL A 73 2.95 -5.37 2.24
N GLY A 74 3.01 -4.08 1.87
CA GLY A 74 3.43 -3.00 2.76
C GLY A 74 4.92 -3.05 3.18
N LYS A 75 5.77 -3.76 2.43
CA LYS A 75 7.22 -3.89 2.69
C LYS A 75 8.08 -2.90 1.91
N LEU A 76 7.45 -1.98 1.18
CA LEU A 76 8.14 -0.94 0.42
C LEU A 76 7.96 0.40 1.14
N ALA A 77 9.07 1.09 1.40
CA ALA A 77 9.04 2.45 1.94
C ALA A 77 8.60 3.41 0.82
N LEU A 78 7.31 3.72 0.81
CA LEU A 78 6.70 4.63 -0.16
C LEU A 78 6.76 6.07 0.36
N ALA A 79 7.20 6.98 -0.48
CA ALA A 79 7.10 8.42 -0.23
C ALA A 79 5.83 8.98 -0.86
N LYS A 80 5.19 9.94 -0.19
CA LYS A 80 4.01 10.64 -0.72
C LYS A 80 4.40 11.53 -1.90
N ASP A 81 3.43 11.73 -2.78
CA ASP A 81 3.48 12.57 -3.97
C ASP A 81 4.45 12.05 -5.02
N TRP A 82 4.12 12.20 -6.30
CA TRP A 82 5.04 11.78 -7.35
C TRP A 82 6.14 12.82 -7.53
N LYS A 83 7.41 12.39 -7.49
CA LYS A 83 8.53 13.27 -7.89
C LYS A 83 8.58 13.52 -9.39
N ILE A 84 8.04 12.59 -10.18
CA ILE A 84 7.97 12.72 -11.62
C ILE A 84 6.54 12.43 -12.04
N GLU A 85 5.91 13.41 -12.68
CA GLU A 85 4.57 13.23 -13.22
C GLU A 85 4.61 12.11 -14.27
N CYS A 86 3.62 11.23 -14.17
CA CYS A 86 3.33 10.29 -15.23
C CYS A 86 2.02 10.69 -15.86
N GLU A 87 2.02 10.81 -17.19
CA GLU A 87 0.78 10.76 -17.94
C GLU A 87 0.15 9.41 -17.62
N ALA A 88 -0.94 9.42 -16.85
CA ALA A 88 -1.76 8.23 -16.69
C ALA A 88 -2.04 7.74 -18.11
N LYS A 89 -1.68 6.49 -18.41
CA LYS A 89 -2.00 5.90 -19.71
C LYS A 89 -3.47 6.13 -19.94
N LYS A 90 -3.82 7.05 -20.85
CA LYS A 90 -5.12 7.01 -21.49
C LYS A 90 -5.11 5.66 -22.19
N ASP A 91 -5.91 4.73 -21.69
CA ASP A 91 -6.11 3.44 -22.33
C ASP A 91 -6.28 3.68 -23.84
N GLY A 92 -5.26 3.26 -24.59
CA GLY A 92 -5.36 3.12 -26.03
C GLY A 92 -6.25 1.92 -26.27
N LYS A 93 -7.54 2.23 -26.44
CA LYS A 93 -8.58 1.55 -27.23
C LYS A 93 -8.33 0.08 -27.61
#